data_AF-A0A7W8Z3U7-F1
#
_entry.id   AF-A0A7W8Z3U7-F1
#
_cell.length_a   1.000
_cell.length_b   1.000
_cell.length_c   1.000
_cell.angle_alpha   90.00
_cell.angle_beta   90.00
_cell.angle_gamma   90.00
#
_symmetry.space_group_name_H-M   'P 1'
#
loop_
_entity.id
_entity.type
_entity.pdbx_description
1 polymer ?
#
loop_
_entity_poly.entity_id
_entity_poly.type
_entity_poly.pdbx_seq_one_letter_code
_entity_poly.pdbx_strand_id
1 'polypeptide(L)'
;MLGDTLRCIGVSENCVSDVLLATSEACANAVRHGGPSKRYEVTAAIGQGRCELRVVDNGLGIGAVPRQYPAGDAEHGRGILIMQSVVDEIFFDITPGSGTTVLLRKELDWDEEFLARHDRELAAV
;
A
#
# COMPACT_ATOMS: atom_id res chain seq x y z
N MET A 1 13.53 0.39 -3.29
CA MET A 1 13.58 -0.36 -2.02
C MET A 1 12.39 -1.30 -1.87
N LEU A 2 11.15 -0.88 -1.55
CA LEU A 2 10.03 -1.82 -1.35
C LEU A 2 9.76 -2.71 -2.58
N GLY A 3 9.62 -2.11 -3.77
CA GLY A 3 9.38 -2.86 -5.00
C GLY A 3 10.51 -3.84 -5.31
N ASP A 4 11.76 -3.42 -5.12
CA ASP A 4 12.93 -4.29 -5.34
C ASP A 4 12.94 -5.47 -4.35
N THR A 5 12.60 -5.22 -3.08
CA THR A 5 12.49 -6.28 -2.06
C THR A 5 11.43 -7.31 -2.44
N LEU A 6 10.24 -6.87 -2.85
CA LEU A 6 9.16 -7.78 -3.26
C LEU A 6 9.54 -8.61 -4.50
N ARG A 7 10.20 -7.99 -5.48
CA ARG A 7 10.73 -8.71 -6.66
C ARG A 7 11.81 -9.71 -6.28
N CYS A 8 12.73 -9.34 -5.40
CA CYS A 8 13.81 -10.22 -4.94
C CYS A 8 13.30 -11.48 -4.25
N ILE A 9 12.15 -11.42 -3.57
CA ILE A 9 11.53 -12.58 -2.92
C ILE A 9 10.53 -13.31 -3.83
N GLY A 10 10.39 -12.92 -5.10
CA GLY A 10 9.59 -13.63 -6.08
C GLY A 10 8.11 -13.27 -6.13
N VAL A 11 7.71 -12.10 -5.62
CA VAL A 11 6.34 -11.60 -5.82
C VAL A 11 6.13 -11.24 -7.28
N SER A 12 4.98 -11.61 -7.84
CA SER A 12 4.59 -11.31 -9.23
C SER A 12 4.55 -9.81 -9.51
N GLU A 13 4.90 -9.40 -10.73
CA GLU A 13 4.94 -7.97 -11.10
C GLU A 13 3.58 -7.27 -10.96
N ASN A 14 2.47 -7.99 -11.18
CA ASN A 14 1.13 -7.44 -10.97
C ASN A 14 0.91 -7.11 -9.48
N CYS A 15 1.22 -8.04 -8.58
CA CYS A 15 1.10 -7.80 -7.15
C CYS A 15 2.07 -6.71 -6.66
N VAL A 16 3.32 -6.68 -7.17
CA VAL A 16 4.26 -5.58 -6.90
C VAL A 16 3.67 -4.23 -7.33
N SER A 17 3.06 -4.17 -8.50
CA SER A 17 2.44 -2.95 -9.03
C SER A 17 1.27 -2.48 -8.17
N ASP A 18 0.41 -3.38 -7.73
CA ASP A 18 -0.70 -3.10 -6.81
C ASP A 18 -0.21 -2.51 -5.49
N VAL A 19 0.80 -3.14 -4.87
CA VAL A 19 1.39 -2.69 -3.60
C VAL A 19 2.01 -1.29 -3.75
N LEU A 20 2.76 -1.06 -4.83
CA LEU A 20 3.39 0.25 -5.07
C LEU A 20 2.36 1.34 -5.38
N LEU A 21 1.32 1.02 -6.15
CA LEU A 21 0.23 1.93 -6.44
C LEU A 21 -0.48 2.35 -5.15
N ALA A 22 -0.89 1.39 -4.32
CA ALA A 22 -1.53 1.68 -3.03
C ALA A 22 -0.62 2.50 -2.11
N THR A 23 0.66 2.15 -2.03
CA THR A 23 1.65 2.90 -1.24
C THR A 23 1.76 4.35 -1.71
N SER A 24 1.84 4.57 -3.02
CA SER A 24 1.97 5.91 -3.59
C SER A 24 0.75 6.78 -3.33
N GLU A 25 -0.46 6.22 -3.41
CA GLU A 25 -1.70 6.93 -3.09
C GLU A 25 -1.79 7.26 -1.60
N ALA A 26 -1.42 6.31 -0.71
CA ALA A 26 -1.37 6.55 0.73
C ALA A 26 -0.37 7.66 1.09
N CYS A 27 0.83 7.62 0.50
CA CYS A 27 1.85 8.66 0.69
C CYS A 27 1.38 10.02 0.14
N ALA A 28 0.76 10.04 -1.03
CA ALA A 28 0.22 11.29 -1.61
C ALA A 28 -0.85 11.90 -0.70
N ASN A 29 -1.70 11.08 -0.09
CA ASN A 29 -2.67 11.54 0.91
C ASN A 29 -1.98 12.08 2.17
N ALA A 30 -0.98 11.37 2.70
CA ALA A 30 -0.20 11.85 3.84
C ALA A 30 0.50 13.20 3.55
N VAL A 31 1.03 13.41 2.34
CA VAL A 31 1.63 14.69 1.94
C VAL A 31 0.58 15.81 1.83
N ARG A 32 -0.60 15.50 1.29
CA ARG A 32 -1.70 16.46 1.14
C ARG A 32 -2.34 16.85 2.47
N HIS A 33 -2.46 15.90 3.41
CA HIS A 33 -3.25 16.05 4.63
C HIS A 33 -2.40 16.12 5.92
N GLY A 34 -1.11 15.78 5.86
CA GLY A 34 -0.15 15.64 6.97
C GLY A 34 0.27 16.94 7.69
N GLY A 35 -0.42 18.05 7.46
CA GLY A 35 -0.21 19.30 8.18
C GLY A 35 1.11 20.04 7.87
N PRO A 36 1.44 21.09 8.64
CA PRO A 36 2.54 22.03 8.32
C PRO A 36 3.92 21.38 8.32
N SER A 37 4.13 20.35 9.15
CA SER A 37 5.40 19.62 9.25
C SER A 37 5.64 18.66 8.09
N LYS A 38 4.60 18.28 7.32
CA LYS A 38 4.64 17.34 6.17
C LYS A 38 5.46 16.07 6.38
N ARG A 39 5.66 15.65 7.63
CA ARG A 39 6.36 14.43 7.98
C ARG A 39 5.33 13.31 8.10
N TYR A 40 5.62 12.22 7.43
CA TYR A 40 4.89 10.97 7.52
C TYR A 40 5.87 9.82 7.58
N GLU A 41 5.45 8.72 8.18
CA GLU A 41 6.20 7.47 8.30
C GLU A 41 5.54 6.40 7.43
N VAL A 42 6.36 5.58 6.78
CA VAL A 42 5.92 4.42 6.00
C VAL A 42 6.63 3.20 6.53
N THR A 43 5.88 2.23 7.02
CA THR A 43 6.38 0.92 7.43
C THR A 43 5.79 -0.14 6.52
N ALA A 44 6.62 -1.09 6.08
CA ALA A 44 6.20 -2.28 5.36
C ALA A 44 6.66 -3.52 6.13
N ALA A 45 5.74 -4.43 6.40
CA ALA A 45 6.04 -5.75 6.98
C ALA A 45 5.61 -6.83 5.98
N ILE A 46 6.56 -7.71 5.62
CA ILE A 46 6.32 -8.79 4.67
C ILE A 46 6.50 -10.11 5.40
N GLY A 47 5.50 -10.99 5.31
CA GLY A 47 5.54 -12.31 5.93
C GLY A 47 4.20 -13.01 5.88
N GLN A 48 4.20 -14.33 6.09
CA GLN A 48 2.98 -15.16 6.08
C GLN A 48 2.14 -15.03 4.78
N GLY A 49 2.78 -14.83 3.63
CA GLY A 49 2.06 -14.68 2.37
C GLY A 49 1.48 -13.29 2.12
N ARG A 50 1.74 -12.30 2.96
CA ARG A 50 1.14 -10.96 2.86
C ARG A 50 2.15 -9.82 3.04
N CYS A 51 1.78 -8.65 2.52
CA CYS A 51 2.42 -7.37 2.76
C CYS A 51 1.47 -6.46 3.53
N GLU A 52 1.86 -6.05 4.74
CA GLU A 52 1.17 -5.05 5.54
C GLU A 52 1.93 -3.72 5.44
N LEU A 53 1.24 -2.69 4.94
CA LEU A 53 1.76 -1.35 4.77
C LEU A 53 1.05 -0.41 5.73
N ARG A 54 1.83 0.35 6.50
CA ARG A 54 1.33 1.35 7.44
C ARG A 54 1.89 2.72 7.08
N VAL A 55 1.00 3.67 6.79
CA VAL A 55 1.34 5.08 6.55
C VAL A 55 0.77 5.93 7.67
N VAL A 56 1.62 6.66 8.38
CA VAL A 56 1.23 7.49 9.53
C VAL A 56 1.63 8.94 9.26
N ASP A 57 0.67 9.85 9.33
CA ASP A 57 0.90 11.29 9.34
C ASP A 57 0.39 11.93 10.64
N ASN A 58 0.90 13.11 10.98
CA ASN A 58 0.49 13.90 12.15
C ASN A 58 -0.33 15.15 11.72
N GLY A 59 -1.07 15.02 10.62
CA GLY A 59 -1.81 16.11 10.02
C GLY A 59 -3.15 16.41 10.65
N LEU A 60 -4.01 17.09 9.89
CA LEU A 60 -5.38 17.39 10.33
C LEU A 60 -6.29 16.16 10.28
N GLY A 61 -5.85 15.10 9.59
CA GLY A 61 -6.66 13.94 9.26
C GLY A 61 -7.31 14.06 7.87
N ILE A 62 -7.79 12.94 7.33
CA ILE A 62 -8.69 12.93 6.18
C ILE A 62 -10.13 13.21 6.64
N GLY A 63 -10.80 14.17 5.99
CA GLY A 63 -12.13 14.63 6.44
C GLY A 63 -13.25 13.62 6.23
N ALA A 64 -13.22 12.85 5.14
CA ALA A 64 -14.17 11.77 4.87
C ALA A 64 -13.55 10.71 3.96
N VAL A 65 -13.85 9.43 4.25
CA VAL A 65 -13.54 8.31 3.36
C VAL A 65 -14.63 8.24 2.27
N PRO A 66 -14.30 8.51 1.00
CA PRO A 66 -15.28 8.46 -0.09
C PRO A 66 -15.80 7.04 -0.29
N ARG A 67 -17.11 6.92 -0.57
CA ARG A 67 -17.79 5.64 -0.83
C ARG A 67 -18.03 5.37 -2.32
N GLN A 68 -17.80 6.36 -3.17
CA GLN A 68 -18.11 6.35 -4.59
C GLN A 68 -17.03 7.09 -5.35
N TYR A 69 -16.75 6.67 -6.58
CA TYR A 69 -15.88 7.43 -7.48
C TYR A 69 -16.43 8.84 -7.69
N PRO A 70 -15.59 9.87 -7.53
CA PRO A 70 -16.00 11.21 -7.93
C PRO A 70 -16.27 11.22 -9.44
N ALA A 71 -16.98 12.25 -9.92
CA ALA A 71 -17.28 12.41 -11.34
C ALA A 71 -16.01 12.30 -12.20
N GLY A 72 -16.14 11.85 -13.46
CA GLY A 72 -14.99 11.50 -14.30
C GLY A 72 -14.02 12.66 -14.59
N ASP A 73 -14.48 13.90 -14.41
CA ASP A 73 -13.72 15.15 -14.53
C ASP A 73 -12.99 15.55 -13.24
N ALA A 74 -13.20 14.83 -12.14
CA ALA A 74 -12.51 15.08 -10.88
C ALA A 74 -11.05 14.60 -10.96
N GLU A 75 -10.12 15.55 -10.93
CA GLU A 75 -8.68 15.29 -10.92
C GLU A 75 -8.18 14.76 -9.56
N HIS A 76 -9.00 14.86 -8.51
CA HIS A 76 -8.63 14.54 -7.13
C HIS A 76 -9.69 13.62 -6.47
N GLY A 77 -9.31 12.97 -5.37
CA GLY A 77 -10.25 12.16 -4.56
C GLY A 77 -10.41 10.70 -4.98
N ARG A 78 -9.67 10.24 -6.00
CA ARG A 78 -9.66 8.83 -6.43
C ARG A 78 -8.75 7.92 -5.60
N GLY A 79 -7.75 8.50 -4.92
CA GLY A 79 -6.69 7.72 -4.27
C GLY A 79 -7.20 6.67 -3.28
N ILE A 80 -8.22 6.99 -2.47
CA ILE A 80 -8.81 6.02 -1.54
C ILE A 80 -9.47 4.84 -2.26
N LEU A 81 -10.15 5.11 -3.37
CA LEU A 81 -10.84 4.07 -4.15
C LEU A 81 -9.86 3.23 -4.96
N ILE A 82 -8.77 3.84 -5.44
CA ILE A 82 -7.64 3.13 -6.05
C ILE A 82 -7.05 2.16 -5.03
N MET A 83 -6.69 2.64 -3.84
CA MET A 83 -6.19 1.78 -2.77
C MET A 83 -7.16 0.63 -2.51
N GLN A 84 -8.44 0.91 -2.28
CA GLN A 84 -9.49 -0.10 -2.07
C GLN A 84 -9.64 -1.13 -3.20
N SER A 85 -9.27 -0.78 -4.43
CA SER A 85 -9.38 -1.67 -5.59
C SER A 85 -8.20 -2.61 -5.76
N VAL A 86 -7.04 -2.29 -5.18
CA VAL A 86 -5.79 -3.04 -5.39
C VAL A 86 -5.27 -3.74 -4.14
N VAL A 87 -5.84 -3.43 -2.96
CA VAL A 87 -5.52 -4.13 -1.71
C VAL A 87 -6.71 -4.96 -1.22
N ASP A 88 -6.44 -6.00 -0.44
CA ASP A 88 -7.47 -6.89 0.10
C ASP A 88 -8.17 -6.28 1.32
N GLU A 89 -7.39 -5.61 2.20
CA GLU A 89 -7.95 -4.90 3.35
C GLU A 89 -7.35 -3.51 3.48
N ILE A 90 -8.18 -2.57 3.92
CA ILE A 90 -7.78 -1.21 4.24
C ILE A 90 -8.46 -0.75 5.53
N PHE A 91 -7.67 -0.18 6.45
CA PHE A 91 -8.15 0.42 7.68
C PHE A 91 -7.65 1.85 7.80
N PHE A 92 -8.54 2.72 8.27
CA PHE A 92 -8.23 4.10 8.58
C PHE A 92 -8.44 4.31 10.08
N ASP A 93 -7.40 4.78 10.75
CA ASP A 93 -7.51 5.35 12.09
C ASP A 93 -7.24 6.86 11.98
N ILE A 94 -8.29 7.65 12.20
CA ILE A 94 -8.28 9.09 12.02
C ILE A 94 -8.69 9.70 13.34
N THR A 95 -7.76 10.45 13.93
CA THR A 95 -8.07 11.28 15.10
C THR A 95 -7.96 12.74 14.67
N PRO A 96 -9.08 13.50 14.65
CA PRO A 96 -9.06 14.90 14.22
C PRO A 96 -7.99 15.71 14.96
N GLY A 97 -7.11 16.36 14.18
CA GLY A 97 -6.00 17.15 14.71
C GLY A 97 -4.80 16.34 15.27
N SER A 98 -4.84 15.01 15.22
CA SER A 98 -3.73 14.12 15.58
C SER A 98 -3.20 13.29 14.40
N GLY A 99 -3.77 13.48 13.20
CA GLY A 99 -3.31 12.87 11.96
C GLY A 99 -4.11 11.65 11.51
N THR A 100 -3.53 10.91 10.57
CA THR A 100 -4.11 9.71 9.97
C THR A 100 -3.12 8.55 10.04
N THR A 101 -3.61 7.38 10.43
CA THR A 101 -2.96 6.10 10.14
C THR A 101 -3.76 5.36 9.07
N VAL A 102 -3.10 4.99 7.98
CA VAL A 102 -3.65 4.10 6.95
C VAL A 102 -2.93 2.77 7.04
N LEU A 103 -3.68 1.68 7.22
CA LEU A 103 -3.19 0.31 7.15
C LEU A 103 -3.73 -0.33 5.87
N LEU A 104 -2.84 -0.85 5.04
CA LEU A 104 -3.15 -1.56 3.82
C LEU A 104 -2.62 -2.98 3.94
N ARG A 105 -3.42 -3.98 3.56
CA ARG A 105 -2.99 -5.38 3.50
C ARG A 105 -3.22 -5.93 2.11
N LYS A 106 -2.17 -6.53 1.57
CA LYS A 106 -2.19 -7.21 0.28
C LYS A 106 -1.66 -8.62 0.46
N GLU A 107 -2.46 -9.61 0.10
CA GLU A 107 -2.01 -10.99 -0.11
C GLU A 107 -1.06 -11.01 -1.32
N LEU A 108 0.05 -11.72 -1.15
CA LEU A 108 1.12 -11.76 -2.14
C LEU A 108 0.89 -12.90 -3.13
N ASP A 109 0.77 -12.52 -4.39
CA ASP A 109 0.81 -13.46 -5.50
C ASP A 109 2.26 -13.66 -5.95
N TRP A 110 2.66 -14.91 -6.12
CA TRP A 110 4.03 -15.29 -6.41
C TRP A 110 4.22 -15.56 -7.90
N ASP A 111 5.43 -15.28 -8.40
CA ASP A 111 5.84 -15.69 -9.74
C ASP A 111 6.09 -17.21 -9.75
N GLU A 112 5.26 -17.94 -10.50
CA GLU A 112 5.36 -19.41 -10.61
C GLU A 112 6.71 -19.88 -11.16
N GLU A 113 7.31 -19.13 -12.09
CA GLU A 113 8.64 -19.47 -12.60
C GLU A 113 9.73 -19.26 -11.54
N PHE A 114 9.56 -18.25 -10.70
CA PHE A 114 10.47 -17.99 -9.58
C PHE A 114 10.43 -19.13 -8.55
N LEU A 115 9.23 -19.57 -8.16
CA LEU A 115 9.04 -20.69 -7.25
C LEU A 115 9.61 -22.00 -7.83
N ALA A 116 9.33 -22.27 -9.11
CA ALA A 116 9.84 -23.46 -9.79
C ALA A 116 11.38 -23.49 -9.91
N ARG A 117 12.06 -22.33 -9.96
CA ARG A 117 13.53 -22.27 -9.93
C ARG A 117 14.08 -22.58 -8.54
N HIS A 118 13.50 -21.99 -7.49
CA HIS A 118 13.94 -22.21 -6.11
C HIS A 118 13.72 -23.64 -5.62
N ASP A 119 12.59 -24.27 -5.96
CA ASP A 119 12.32 -25.67 -5.56
C ASP A 119 13.33 -26.65 -6.19
N ARG A 120 13.78 -26.37 -7.42
CA ARG A 120 14.80 -27.18 -8.09
C ARG A 120 16.18 -27.04 -7.48
N GLU A 121 16.52 -25.88 -6.92
CA GLU A 121 17.79 -25.67 -6.22
C GLU A 121 17.82 -26.38 -4.87
N LEU A 122 16.70 -26.43 -4.14
CA LEU A 122 16.59 -27.16 -2.87
C LEU A 122 16.58 -28.69 -3.05
N ALA A 123 16.06 -29.19 -4.18
CA ALA A 123 16.04 -30.62 -4.50
C ALA A 123 17.38 -31.16 -5.05
N ALA A 124 18.34 -30.29 -5.34
CA ALA A 124 19.64 -30.64 -5.92
C ALA A 124 20.77 -30.79 -4.87
N VAL A 125 20.44 -30.75 -3.57
CA VAL A 125 21.36 -30.88 -2.41
C VAL A 125 21.03 -32.13 -1.62
#